data_AF-A0A4Q7XEL9-F1
#
_entry.id   AF-A0A4Q7XEL9-F1
#
_cell.length_a   1.000
_cell.length_b   1.000
_cell.length_c   1.000
_cell.angle_alpha   90.00
_cell.angle_beta   90.00
_cell.angle_gamma   90.00
#
_symmetry.space_group_name_H-M   'P 1'
#
loop_
_entity.id
_entity.type
_entity.pdbx_description
1 polymer ?
#
loop_
_entity_poly.entity_id
_entity_poly.type
_entity_poly.pdbx_seq_one_letter_code
_entity_poly.pdbx_strand_id
1 'polypeptide(L)'
;MIDSHIAALLAFAGRLDSRVRRTLADPQQSARTIADWTDALADVPATLPDTGWDASQAVRRYYEQRGADRSAQYRPVEPHDVLAAWAPHRAELMNRHTDPVPSADPDDPAAWREELLGTRAAVATGHTPPAQYRAEINPAGQERLAALVAGVGTGPRRYMPEHVARELAPFRPAQAQRDALVAEGLPDPLGAKCPHCRAEIGKRCRSGYRRHREISGVHPSRIEAVVAQLGTQDERDEAEQVRLARLMCQPPAPRASRARHTTGGQHR
;
A
#
# COMPACT_ATOMS: atom_id res chain seq x y z
N MET A 1 -20.01 22.75 -21.57
CA MET A 1 -20.55 21.43 -21.97
C MET A 1 -21.23 20.71 -20.81
N ILE A 2 -20.69 20.76 -19.58
CA ILE A 2 -21.30 20.15 -18.37
C ILE A 2 -22.74 20.66 -18.13
N ASP A 3 -22.98 21.96 -18.26
CA ASP A 3 -24.32 22.55 -18.06
C ASP A 3 -25.42 21.93 -18.94
N SER A 4 -25.09 21.52 -20.16
CA SER A 4 -26.05 20.89 -21.08
C SER A 4 -26.44 19.48 -20.64
N HIS A 5 -25.50 18.72 -20.08
CA HIS A 5 -25.76 17.38 -19.54
C HIS A 5 -26.56 17.47 -18.24
N ILE A 6 -26.23 18.43 -17.36
CA ILE A 6 -26.97 18.68 -16.13
C ILE A 6 -28.40 19.13 -16.41
N ALA A 7 -28.59 20.07 -17.35
CA ALA A 7 -29.93 20.48 -17.77
C ALA A 7 -30.74 19.30 -18.34
N ALA A 8 -30.11 18.42 -19.14
CA ALA A 8 -30.76 17.21 -19.65
C ALA A 8 -31.15 16.22 -18.53
N LEU A 9 -30.26 16.02 -17.54
CA LEU A 9 -30.51 15.16 -16.38
C LEU A 9 -31.66 15.71 -15.52
N LEU A 10 -31.67 17.01 -15.25
CA LEU A 10 -32.74 17.69 -14.52
C LEU A 10 -34.08 17.64 -15.28
N ALA A 11 -34.05 17.79 -16.61
CA ALA A 11 -35.23 17.61 -17.45
C ALA A 11 -35.75 16.17 -17.42
N PHE A 12 -34.85 15.18 -17.37
CA PHE A 12 -35.22 13.76 -17.18
C PHE A 12 -35.84 13.52 -15.80
N ALA A 13 -35.23 14.03 -14.72
CA ALA A 13 -35.78 13.97 -13.38
C ALA A 13 -37.18 14.63 -13.29
N GLY A 14 -37.39 15.77 -13.96
CA GLY A 14 -38.69 16.45 -14.04
C GLY A 14 -39.79 15.69 -14.80
N ARG A 15 -39.41 14.72 -15.65
CA ARG A 15 -40.37 13.77 -16.25
C ARG A 15 -40.80 12.67 -15.26
N LEU A 16 -39.93 12.30 -14.32
CA LEU A 16 -40.20 11.30 -13.30
C LEU A 16 -40.90 11.88 -12.06
N ASP A 17 -40.60 13.14 -11.69
CA ASP A 17 -41.11 13.80 -10.49
C ASP A 17 -41.54 15.25 -10.76
N SER A 18 -42.82 15.53 -10.54
CA SER A 18 -43.40 16.86 -10.74
C SER A 18 -42.85 17.93 -9.79
N ARG A 19 -42.26 17.54 -8.64
CA ARG A 19 -41.58 18.47 -7.72
C ARG A 19 -40.36 19.10 -8.38
N VAL A 20 -39.53 18.30 -9.05
CA VAL A 20 -38.36 18.81 -9.81
C VAL A 20 -38.82 19.74 -10.92
N ARG A 21 -39.86 19.33 -11.67
CA ARG A 21 -40.43 20.18 -12.74
C ARG A 21 -40.93 21.53 -12.22
N ARG A 22 -41.53 21.59 -11.03
CA ARG A 22 -41.99 22.85 -10.43
C ARG A 22 -40.83 23.76 -10.04
N THR A 23 -39.74 23.21 -9.51
CA THR A 23 -38.52 23.97 -9.19
C THR A 23 -37.90 24.62 -10.44
N LEU A 24 -38.02 23.98 -11.60
CA LEU A 24 -37.47 24.46 -12.87
C LEU A 24 -38.43 25.34 -13.68
N ALA A 25 -39.61 25.68 -13.15
CA ALA A 25 -40.62 26.44 -13.88
C ALA A 25 -40.27 27.94 -14.02
N ASP A 26 -39.57 28.49 -13.03
CA ASP A 26 -39.06 29.86 -13.08
C ASP A 26 -37.66 29.91 -13.73
N PRO A 27 -37.42 30.75 -14.76
CA PRO A 27 -36.12 30.78 -15.44
C PRO A 27 -34.93 31.13 -14.55
N GLN A 28 -35.09 32.03 -13.57
CA GLN A 28 -34.00 32.43 -12.68
C GLN A 28 -33.67 31.32 -11.68
N GLN A 29 -34.70 30.70 -11.12
CA GLN A 29 -34.55 29.53 -10.25
C GLN A 29 -33.94 28.34 -10.98
N SER A 30 -34.37 28.09 -12.22
CA SER A 30 -33.82 27.05 -13.08
C SER A 30 -32.33 27.27 -13.34
N ALA A 31 -31.92 28.50 -13.68
CA ALA A 31 -30.51 28.82 -13.91
C ALA A 31 -29.66 28.57 -12.66
N ARG A 32 -30.15 28.96 -11.47
CA ARG A 32 -29.47 28.71 -10.20
C ARG A 32 -29.37 27.21 -9.89
N THR A 33 -30.47 26.48 -10.05
CA THR A 33 -30.47 25.02 -9.82
C THR A 33 -29.51 24.30 -10.76
N ILE A 34 -29.44 24.70 -12.03
CA ILE A 34 -28.46 24.13 -12.98
C ILE A 34 -27.03 24.43 -12.53
N ALA A 35 -26.72 25.67 -12.13
CA ALA A 35 -25.40 26.04 -11.63
C ALA A 35 -25.02 25.24 -10.37
N ASP A 36 -25.92 25.16 -9.39
CA ASP A 36 -25.70 24.41 -8.14
C ASP A 36 -25.45 22.91 -8.42
N TRP A 37 -26.18 22.33 -9.37
CA TRP A 37 -25.98 20.94 -9.79
C TRP A 37 -24.70 20.73 -10.59
N THR A 38 -24.35 21.67 -11.47
CA THR A 38 -23.07 21.66 -12.20
C THR A 38 -21.90 21.67 -11.22
N ASP A 39 -21.92 22.55 -10.23
CA ASP A 39 -20.86 22.65 -9.24
C ASP A 39 -20.80 21.39 -8.36
N ALA A 40 -21.94 20.90 -7.89
CA ALA A 40 -22.00 19.70 -7.04
C ALA A 40 -21.57 18.42 -7.76
N LEU A 41 -21.78 18.33 -9.08
CA LEU A 41 -21.51 17.15 -9.89
C LEU A 41 -20.34 17.35 -10.87
N ALA A 42 -19.49 18.35 -10.65
CA ALA A 42 -18.38 18.70 -11.54
C ALA A 42 -17.45 17.51 -11.85
N ASP A 43 -17.25 16.63 -10.86
CA ASP A 43 -16.38 15.44 -10.93
C ASP A 43 -17.13 14.14 -11.26
N VAL A 44 -18.42 14.24 -11.62
CA VAL A 44 -19.25 13.08 -11.96
C VAL A 44 -19.49 13.06 -13.47
N PRO A 45 -19.00 12.05 -14.19
CA PRO A 45 -19.24 11.94 -15.62
C PRO A 45 -20.73 11.67 -15.89
N ALA A 46 -21.25 12.18 -17.00
CA ALA A 46 -22.65 11.91 -17.39
C ALA A 46 -22.88 10.40 -17.67
N THR A 47 -21.91 9.77 -18.36
CA THR A 47 -21.91 8.35 -18.71
C THR A 47 -20.47 7.82 -18.79
N LEU A 48 -20.24 6.56 -18.42
CA LEU A 48 -19.01 5.82 -18.74
C LEU A 48 -19.40 4.45 -19.33
N PRO A 49 -19.35 4.29 -20.66
CA PRO A 49 -19.77 3.06 -21.33
C PRO A 49 -19.03 1.80 -20.84
N ASP A 50 -17.71 1.91 -20.63
CA ASP A 50 -16.86 0.76 -20.28
C ASP A 50 -17.13 0.18 -18.89
N THR A 51 -17.69 0.98 -17.98
CA THR A 51 -18.02 0.55 -16.61
C THR A 51 -19.53 0.45 -16.36
N GLY A 52 -20.35 0.79 -17.35
CA GLY A 52 -21.81 0.78 -17.25
C GLY A 52 -22.38 1.90 -16.36
N TRP A 53 -21.61 2.96 -16.11
CA TRP A 53 -22.10 4.13 -15.37
C TRP A 53 -22.97 5.03 -16.27
N ASP A 54 -24.10 5.48 -15.73
CA ASP A 54 -25.02 6.42 -16.37
C ASP A 54 -25.79 7.19 -15.28
N ALA A 55 -25.61 8.52 -15.23
CA ALA A 55 -26.25 9.38 -14.25
C ALA A 55 -27.79 9.36 -14.36
N SER A 56 -28.33 9.20 -15.58
CA SER A 56 -29.79 9.09 -15.79
C SER A 56 -30.33 7.78 -15.23
N GLN A 57 -29.55 6.69 -15.32
CA GLN A 57 -29.92 5.44 -14.66
C GLN A 57 -29.84 5.53 -13.14
N ALA A 58 -28.87 6.28 -12.59
CA ALA A 58 -28.82 6.53 -11.16
C ALA A 58 -30.08 7.27 -10.67
N VAL A 59 -30.49 8.33 -11.38
CA VAL A 59 -31.75 9.06 -11.10
C VAL A 59 -32.97 8.15 -11.21
N ARG A 60 -33.04 7.32 -12.26
CA ARG A 60 -34.13 6.35 -12.42
C ARG A 60 -34.20 5.37 -11.23
N ARG A 61 -33.06 4.80 -10.83
CA ARG A 61 -32.96 3.85 -9.71
C ARG A 61 -33.40 4.51 -8.40
N TYR A 62 -33.05 5.77 -8.15
CA TYR A 62 -33.52 6.53 -6.99
C TYR A 62 -35.06 6.51 -6.87
N TYR A 63 -35.78 6.71 -7.99
CA TYR A 63 -37.24 6.69 -8.00
C TYR A 63 -37.86 5.27 -8.04
N GLU A 64 -37.17 4.29 -8.59
CA GLU A 64 -37.63 2.90 -8.70
C GLU A 64 -37.38 2.08 -7.41
N GLN A 65 -36.56 2.57 -6.48
CA GLN A 65 -36.32 1.92 -5.19
C GLN A 65 -37.62 1.72 -4.42
N ARG A 66 -38.06 0.46 -4.31
CA ARG A 66 -39.25 0.03 -3.55
C ARG A 66 -38.91 -0.61 -2.18
N GLY A 67 -37.64 -0.55 -1.76
CA GLY A 67 -37.09 -1.26 -0.60
C GLY A 67 -36.95 -0.44 0.69
N ALA A 68 -35.84 -0.63 1.40
CA ALA A 68 -35.55 -0.03 2.71
C ALA A 68 -35.36 1.49 2.68
N ASP A 69 -34.93 2.05 1.54
CA ASP A 69 -34.91 3.49 1.29
C ASP A 69 -36.19 3.91 0.57
N ARG A 70 -36.94 4.83 1.19
CA ARG A 70 -38.17 5.41 0.66
C ARG A 70 -38.04 6.92 0.46
N SER A 71 -36.82 7.45 0.40
CA SER A 71 -36.54 8.89 0.31
C SER A 71 -37.29 9.56 -0.85
N ALA A 72 -37.39 8.88 -2.00
CA ALA A 72 -38.12 9.36 -3.17
C ALA A 72 -39.61 9.65 -2.91
N GLN A 73 -40.23 9.05 -1.89
CA GLN A 73 -41.61 9.35 -1.51
C GLN A 73 -41.73 10.76 -0.89
N TYR A 74 -40.72 11.17 -0.11
CA TYR A 74 -40.79 12.39 0.70
C TYR A 74 -40.08 13.57 0.05
N ARG A 75 -39.01 13.34 -0.74
CA ARG A 75 -38.24 14.41 -1.40
C ARG A 75 -37.87 14.09 -2.85
N PRO A 76 -37.70 15.11 -3.71
CA PRO A 76 -37.13 14.92 -5.04
C PRO A 76 -35.67 14.46 -4.95
N VAL A 77 -35.13 13.96 -6.06
CA VAL A 77 -33.70 13.65 -6.19
C VAL A 77 -32.86 14.93 -6.04
N GLU A 78 -31.72 14.81 -5.37
CA GLU A 78 -30.75 15.88 -5.14
C GLU A 78 -29.35 15.45 -5.62
N PRO A 79 -28.38 16.39 -5.77
CA PRO A 79 -27.04 16.05 -6.22
C PRO A 79 -26.35 14.98 -5.36
N HIS A 80 -26.60 15.00 -4.04
CA HIS A 80 -25.99 14.05 -3.12
C HIS A 80 -26.43 12.59 -3.39
N ASP A 81 -27.63 12.37 -3.95
CA ASP A 81 -28.10 11.03 -4.33
C ASP A 81 -27.30 10.47 -5.51
N VAL A 82 -27.00 11.34 -6.48
CA VAL A 82 -26.17 10.98 -7.64
C VAL A 82 -24.72 10.74 -7.20
N LEU A 83 -24.19 11.55 -6.29
CA LEU A 83 -22.86 11.35 -5.70
C LEU A 83 -22.78 10.03 -4.91
N ALA A 84 -23.82 9.70 -4.14
CA ALA A 84 -23.89 8.44 -3.40
C ALA A 84 -23.92 7.23 -4.36
N ALA A 85 -24.64 7.35 -5.47
CA ALA A 85 -24.63 6.33 -6.53
C ALA A 85 -23.28 6.24 -7.26
N TRP A 86 -22.57 7.35 -7.43
CA TRP A 86 -21.25 7.40 -8.09
C TRP A 86 -20.13 6.81 -7.23
N ALA A 87 -20.18 7.00 -5.91
CA ALA A 87 -19.14 6.57 -4.98
C ALA A 87 -18.66 5.10 -5.16
N PRO A 88 -19.54 4.09 -5.27
CA PRO A 88 -19.11 2.71 -5.52
C PRO A 88 -18.46 2.51 -6.90
N HIS A 89 -18.91 3.22 -7.94
CA HIS A 89 -18.27 3.16 -9.27
C HIS A 89 -16.87 3.76 -9.24
N ARG A 90 -16.69 4.91 -8.59
CA ARG A 90 -15.37 5.51 -8.36
C ARG A 90 -14.46 4.57 -7.56
N ALA A 91 -14.98 3.95 -6.51
CA ALA A 91 -14.21 3.01 -5.70
C ALA A 91 -13.74 1.82 -6.55
N GLU A 92 -14.60 1.28 -7.41
CA GLU A 92 -14.26 0.18 -8.31
C GLU A 92 -13.21 0.58 -9.36
N LEU A 93 -13.35 1.77 -9.97
CA LEU A 93 -12.34 2.32 -10.88
C LEU A 93 -10.97 2.39 -10.20
N MET A 94 -10.94 2.90 -8.97
CA MET A 94 -9.71 3.04 -8.20
C MET A 94 -9.14 1.71 -7.72
N ASN A 95 -9.99 0.72 -7.44
CA ASN A 95 -9.56 -0.62 -7.07
C ASN A 95 -8.91 -1.37 -8.25
N ARG A 96 -9.36 -1.12 -9.49
CA ARG A 96 -8.75 -1.68 -10.70
C ARG A 96 -7.46 -0.98 -11.11
N HIS A 97 -7.30 0.29 -10.74
CA HIS A 97 -6.17 1.10 -11.17
C HIS A 97 -4.88 0.72 -10.46
N THR A 98 -3.79 0.61 -11.22
CA THR A 98 -2.43 0.62 -10.71
C THR A 98 -1.73 1.88 -11.22
N ASP A 99 -1.13 2.65 -10.31
CA ASP A 99 -0.42 3.88 -10.67
C ASP A 99 0.71 3.55 -11.67
N PRO A 100 0.74 4.21 -12.85
CA PRO A 100 1.82 4.04 -13.80
C PRO A 100 3.11 4.67 -13.30
N VAL A 101 4.22 4.26 -13.92
CA VAL A 101 5.49 4.97 -13.76
C VAL A 101 5.32 6.35 -14.41
N PRO A 102 5.40 7.45 -13.64
CA PRO A 102 5.37 8.81 -14.17
C PRO A 102 6.45 9.03 -15.23
N SER A 103 6.16 9.93 -16.16
CA SER A 103 7.12 10.44 -17.13
C SER A 103 8.05 11.50 -16.56
N ALA A 104 7.64 12.16 -15.46
CA ALA A 104 8.46 13.07 -14.69
C ALA A 104 9.78 12.44 -14.21
N ASP A 105 10.79 13.28 -14.01
CA ASP A 105 12.07 12.86 -13.47
C ASP A 105 11.91 12.28 -12.06
N PRO A 106 12.34 11.04 -11.77
CA PRO A 106 12.28 10.48 -10.43
C PRO A 106 13.08 11.26 -9.39
N ASP A 107 14.07 12.06 -9.82
CA ASP A 107 14.86 12.92 -8.94
C ASP A 107 14.17 14.28 -8.68
N ASP A 108 13.06 14.59 -9.35
CA ASP A 108 12.15 15.69 -9.01
C ASP A 108 10.90 15.17 -8.29
N PRO A 109 10.91 15.10 -6.95
CA PRO A 109 9.81 14.52 -6.19
C PRO A 109 8.51 15.33 -6.28
N ALA A 110 8.58 16.62 -6.62
CA ALA A 110 7.39 17.47 -6.72
C ALA A 110 6.63 17.16 -8.01
N ALA A 111 7.33 17.19 -9.15
CA ALA A 111 6.76 16.86 -10.45
C ALA A 111 6.26 15.41 -10.50
N TRP A 112 7.04 14.47 -9.96
CA TRP A 112 6.65 13.06 -9.87
C TRP A 112 5.34 12.86 -9.11
N ARG A 113 5.19 13.53 -7.97
CA ARG A 113 3.98 13.41 -7.14
C ARG A 113 2.77 14.07 -7.80
N GLU A 114 2.96 15.21 -8.44
CA GLU A 114 1.89 15.91 -9.16
C GLU A 114 1.30 15.03 -10.26
N GLU A 115 2.15 14.39 -11.07
CA GLU A 115 1.72 13.50 -12.15
C GLU A 115 0.93 12.29 -11.62
N LEU A 116 1.37 11.68 -10.52
CA LEU A 116 0.64 10.59 -9.86
C LEU A 116 -0.74 11.04 -9.37
N LEU A 117 -0.82 12.19 -8.70
CA LEU A 117 -2.09 12.73 -8.20
C LEU A 117 -3.04 13.08 -9.36
N GLY A 118 -2.51 13.69 -10.42
CA GLY A 118 -3.27 14.01 -11.63
C GLY A 118 -3.85 12.76 -12.29
N THR A 119 -3.04 11.72 -12.45
CA THR A 119 -3.49 10.43 -13.02
C THR A 119 -4.59 9.81 -12.17
N ARG A 120 -4.41 9.74 -10.85
CA ARG A 120 -5.42 9.19 -9.93
C ARG A 120 -6.71 9.98 -9.96
N ALA A 121 -6.64 11.31 -10.01
CA ALA A 121 -7.82 12.19 -10.10
C ALA A 121 -8.57 11.96 -11.43
N ALA A 122 -7.84 11.85 -12.55
CA ALA A 122 -8.43 11.58 -13.86
C ALA A 122 -9.15 10.22 -13.89
N VAL A 123 -8.58 9.19 -13.26
CA VAL A 123 -9.26 7.87 -13.14
C VAL A 123 -10.44 7.94 -12.18
N ALA A 124 -10.31 8.61 -11.04
CA ALA A 124 -11.37 8.74 -10.04
C ALA A 124 -12.61 9.48 -10.58
N THR A 125 -12.43 10.34 -11.58
CA THR A 125 -13.50 11.10 -12.26
C THR A 125 -13.91 10.47 -13.59
N GLY A 126 -13.29 9.35 -13.98
CA GLY A 126 -13.61 8.63 -15.22
C GLY A 126 -13.14 9.32 -16.51
N HIS A 127 -12.29 10.34 -16.43
CA HIS A 127 -11.66 10.96 -17.60
C HIS A 127 -10.65 10.04 -18.27
N THR A 128 -10.00 9.17 -17.48
CA THR A 128 -9.02 8.19 -17.95
C THR A 128 -9.43 6.80 -17.47
N PRO A 129 -9.35 5.75 -18.32
CA PRO A 129 -9.59 4.39 -17.87
C PRO A 129 -8.52 3.94 -16.85
N PRO A 130 -8.85 3.03 -15.91
CA PRO A 130 -7.86 2.47 -15.00
C PRO A 130 -6.74 1.76 -15.76
N ALA A 131 -5.48 2.16 -15.54
CA ALA A 131 -4.33 1.38 -15.99
C ALA A 131 -4.27 0.02 -15.24
N GLN A 132 -4.09 -1.08 -15.98
CA GLN A 132 -4.15 -2.45 -15.44
C GLN A 132 -2.88 -3.24 -15.79
N TYR A 133 -1.74 -2.88 -15.19
CA TYR A 133 -0.48 -3.63 -15.40
C TYR A 133 -0.61 -5.14 -15.13
N ARG A 134 -1.46 -5.54 -14.18
CA ARG A 134 -1.70 -6.97 -13.91
C ARG A 134 -2.41 -7.70 -15.04
N ALA A 135 -3.34 -7.05 -15.74
CA ALA A 135 -4.04 -7.65 -16.87
C ALA A 135 -3.15 -7.72 -18.13
N GLU A 136 -2.21 -6.77 -18.25
CA GLU A 136 -1.24 -6.70 -19.34
C GLU A 136 -0.10 -7.72 -19.19
N ILE A 137 0.19 -8.16 -17.96
CA ILE A 137 1.12 -9.25 -17.70
C ILE A 137 0.40 -10.59 -17.97
N ASN A 138 0.86 -11.31 -18.99
CA ASN A 138 0.34 -12.65 -19.30
C ASN A 138 0.51 -13.63 -18.11
N PRO A 139 -0.21 -14.77 -18.07
CA PRO A 139 -0.14 -15.70 -16.94
C PRO A 139 1.30 -16.12 -16.58
N ALA A 140 2.18 -16.30 -17.56
CA ALA A 140 3.59 -16.62 -17.34
C ALA A 140 4.38 -15.48 -16.68
N GLY A 141 4.08 -14.23 -17.03
CA GLY A 141 4.64 -13.04 -16.37
C GLY A 141 4.10 -12.85 -14.96
N GLN A 142 2.84 -13.23 -14.70
CA GLN A 142 2.27 -13.20 -13.35
C GLN A 142 2.93 -14.26 -12.47
N GLU A 143 3.15 -15.48 -12.98
CA GLU A 143 3.93 -16.51 -12.28
C GLU A 143 5.37 -16.05 -12.04
N ARG A 144 6.01 -15.42 -13.03
CA ARG A 144 7.37 -14.89 -12.86
C ARG A 144 7.42 -13.79 -11.80
N LEU A 145 6.45 -12.88 -11.77
CA LEU A 145 6.34 -11.84 -10.74
C LEU A 145 6.06 -12.47 -9.38
N ALA A 146 5.16 -13.45 -9.31
CA ALA A 146 4.88 -14.19 -8.08
C ALA A 146 6.13 -14.92 -7.58
N ALA A 147 6.95 -15.49 -8.46
CA ALA A 147 8.23 -16.12 -8.10
C ALA A 147 9.29 -15.09 -7.65
N LEU A 148 9.36 -13.92 -8.30
CA LEU A 148 10.27 -12.84 -7.90
C LEU A 148 9.89 -12.22 -6.55
N VAL A 149 8.60 -12.17 -6.23
CA VAL A 149 8.07 -11.61 -4.97
C VAL A 149 7.95 -12.69 -3.89
N ALA A 150 7.87 -13.97 -4.25
CA ALA A 150 7.90 -15.09 -3.31
C ALA A 150 9.26 -15.10 -2.60
N GLY A 151 9.23 -14.79 -1.30
CA GLY A 151 10.43 -14.66 -0.48
C GLY A 151 10.89 -13.22 -0.24
N VAL A 152 10.34 -12.23 -0.94
CA VAL A 152 10.56 -10.81 -0.65
C VAL A 152 9.85 -10.46 0.66
N GLY A 153 10.60 -10.45 1.75
CA GLY A 153 10.10 -10.15 3.10
C GLY A 153 10.23 -11.31 4.10
N THR A 154 10.34 -12.54 3.61
CA THR A 154 10.55 -13.77 4.40
C THR A 154 11.92 -14.35 4.14
N GLY A 155 12.96 -13.63 4.57
CA GLY A 155 14.35 -14.07 4.48
C GLY A 155 15.33 -12.94 4.80
N PRO A 156 16.64 -13.24 5.00
CA PRO A 156 17.67 -12.23 5.22
C PRO A 156 17.87 -11.29 4.02
N ARG A 157 17.54 -11.72 2.80
CA ARG A 157 17.59 -10.90 1.58
C ARG A 157 16.21 -10.35 1.24
N ARG A 158 15.82 -9.26 1.90
CA ARG A 158 14.85 -8.33 1.29
C ARG A 158 15.57 -7.66 0.13
N TYR A 159 14.93 -7.53 -1.04
CA TYR A 159 15.55 -6.78 -2.14
C TYR A 159 15.84 -5.36 -1.65
N MET A 160 17.13 -5.06 -1.48
CA MET A 160 17.62 -3.77 -1.05
C MET A 160 18.92 -3.51 -1.81
N PRO A 161 19.00 -2.43 -2.61
CA PRO A 161 20.19 -2.15 -3.39
C PRO A 161 21.45 -2.06 -2.51
N GLU A 162 22.57 -2.55 -3.01
CA GLU A 162 23.83 -2.69 -2.24
C GLU A 162 24.35 -1.35 -1.70
N HIS A 163 24.16 -0.26 -2.43
CA HIS A 163 24.56 1.07 -1.96
C HIS A 163 23.72 1.51 -0.75
N VAL A 164 22.39 1.36 -0.79
CA VAL A 164 21.50 1.61 0.34
C VAL A 164 21.86 0.68 1.52
N ALA A 165 22.29 -0.56 1.24
CA ALA A 165 22.73 -1.50 2.26
C ALA A 165 23.95 -1.04 3.04
N ARG A 166 24.91 -0.44 2.34
CA ARG A 166 26.09 0.19 2.93
C ARG A 166 25.71 1.44 3.72
N GLU A 167 24.86 2.31 3.19
CA GLU A 167 24.43 3.52 3.88
C GLU A 167 23.67 3.24 5.19
N LEU A 168 22.84 2.19 5.20
CA LEU A 168 22.09 1.82 6.39
C LEU A 168 22.93 1.04 7.42
N ALA A 169 24.10 0.48 7.04
CA ALA A 169 24.92 -0.36 7.92
C ALA A 169 25.19 0.25 9.32
N PRO A 170 25.52 1.55 9.47
CA PRO A 170 25.72 2.18 10.78
C PRO A 170 24.47 2.18 11.67
N PHE A 171 23.28 2.22 11.07
CA PHE A 171 22.00 2.27 11.78
C PHE A 171 21.47 0.87 12.16
N ARG A 172 21.85 -0.17 11.40
CA ARG A 172 21.43 -1.57 11.61
C ARG A 172 22.62 -2.54 11.72
N PRO A 173 23.51 -2.37 12.71
CA PRO A 173 24.78 -3.10 12.80
C PRO A 173 24.61 -4.62 12.86
N ALA A 174 23.60 -5.12 13.59
CA ALA A 174 23.32 -6.56 13.66
C ALA A 174 22.81 -7.15 12.33
N GLN A 175 22.15 -6.36 11.49
CA GLN A 175 21.77 -6.80 10.15
C GLN A 175 22.98 -6.76 9.22
N ALA A 176 23.77 -5.69 9.26
CA ALA A 176 24.99 -5.55 8.47
C ALA A 176 25.99 -6.69 8.74
N GLN A 177 26.13 -7.12 10.00
CA GLN A 177 26.97 -8.28 10.35
C GLN A 177 26.45 -9.58 9.73
N ARG A 178 25.13 -9.81 9.73
CA ARG A 178 24.54 -10.99 9.07
C ARG A 178 24.74 -10.96 7.57
N ASP A 179 24.53 -9.81 6.96
CA ASP A 179 24.72 -9.62 5.52
C ASP A 179 26.19 -9.86 5.14
N ALA A 180 27.15 -9.42 5.96
CA ALA A 180 28.58 -9.66 5.78
C ALA A 180 28.95 -11.15 5.91
N LEU A 181 28.45 -11.85 6.93
CA LEU A 181 28.66 -13.30 7.08
C LEU A 181 28.17 -14.05 5.84
N VAL A 182 26.97 -13.74 5.35
CA VAL A 182 26.42 -14.35 4.13
C VAL A 182 27.23 -13.99 2.88
N ALA A 183 27.76 -12.76 2.79
CA ALA A 183 28.62 -12.35 1.69
C ALA A 183 29.97 -13.09 1.70
N GLU A 184 30.49 -13.43 2.88
CA GLU A 184 31.68 -14.26 3.08
C GLU A 184 31.44 -15.76 2.85
N GLY A 185 30.23 -16.15 2.42
CA GLY A 185 29.83 -17.54 2.20
C GLY A 185 29.50 -18.29 3.50
N LEU A 186 29.40 -17.57 4.62
CA LEU A 186 29.07 -18.15 5.91
C LEU A 186 27.55 -18.21 6.10
N PRO A 187 27.04 -19.17 6.89
CA PRO A 187 25.61 -19.29 7.11
C PRO A 187 25.06 -18.14 7.95
N ASP A 188 23.79 -17.78 7.71
CA ASP A 188 23.09 -16.80 8.54
C ASP A 188 22.86 -17.39 9.96
N PRO A 189 23.35 -16.75 11.03
CA PRO A 189 23.13 -17.21 12.40
C PRO A 189 21.64 -17.34 12.81
N LEU A 190 20.73 -16.69 12.08
CA LEU A 190 19.28 -16.80 12.29
C LEU A 190 18.58 -17.78 11.33
N GLY A 191 19.33 -18.51 10.50
CA GLY A 191 18.84 -19.41 9.46
C GLY A 191 18.10 -20.66 9.98
N ALA A 192 18.38 -21.10 11.20
CA ALA A 192 17.66 -22.19 11.86
C ALA A 192 16.75 -21.66 12.98
N LYS A 193 15.70 -22.42 13.34
CA LYS A 193 14.92 -22.18 14.56
C LYS A 193 15.80 -22.41 15.78
N CYS A 194 15.74 -21.52 16.78
CA CYS A 194 16.58 -21.65 17.97
C CYS A 194 16.09 -22.80 18.87
N PRO A 195 16.91 -23.83 19.16
CA PRO A 195 16.50 -24.92 20.06
C PRO A 195 16.27 -24.45 21.49
N HIS A 196 17.05 -23.47 21.96
CA HIS A 196 17.01 -23.00 23.35
C HIS A 196 15.81 -22.10 23.66
N CYS A 197 15.60 -21.03 22.89
CA CYS A 197 14.53 -20.06 23.16
C CYS A 197 13.34 -20.16 22.21
N ARG A 198 13.35 -21.13 21.28
CA ARG A 198 12.32 -21.38 20.26
C ARG A 198 12.05 -20.20 19.33
N ALA A 199 12.95 -19.22 19.25
CA ALA A 199 12.85 -18.13 18.29
C ALA A 199 12.82 -18.68 16.86
N GLU A 200 11.82 -18.25 16.08
CA GLU A 200 11.63 -18.66 14.69
C GLU A 200 12.78 -18.21 13.78
N ILE A 201 12.85 -18.81 12.59
CA ILE A 201 13.83 -18.46 11.54
C ILE A 201 13.76 -16.96 11.25
N GLY A 202 14.92 -16.31 11.17
CA GLY A 202 15.05 -14.87 10.95
C GLY A 202 14.67 -13.97 12.14
N LYS A 203 14.16 -14.51 13.25
CA LYS A 203 13.86 -13.75 14.48
C LYS A 203 15.02 -13.82 15.46
N ARG A 204 15.27 -12.73 16.20
CA ARG A 204 16.34 -12.68 17.21
C ARG A 204 16.05 -13.61 18.38
N CYS A 205 17.12 -14.12 18.97
CA CYS A 205 17.02 -14.87 20.21
C CYS A 205 16.50 -13.99 21.35
N ARG A 206 15.78 -14.61 22.30
CA ARG A 206 15.23 -13.96 23.50
C ARG A 206 15.90 -14.51 24.75
N SER A 207 16.18 -13.67 25.75
CA SER A 207 16.75 -14.12 27.02
C SER A 207 15.77 -14.99 27.83
N GLY A 208 16.31 -15.93 28.61
CA GLY A 208 15.54 -16.89 29.40
C GLY A 208 14.88 -16.34 30.69
N TYR A 209 13.70 -16.89 30.96
CA TYR A 209 12.91 -16.99 32.20
C TYR A 209 12.18 -15.78 32.82
N ARG A 210 12.60 -14.50 32.68
CA ARG A 210 11.77 -13.39 33.26
C ARG A 210 11.62 -12.11 32.45
N ARG A 211 12.35 -11.96 31.34
CA ARG A 211 12.19 -10.82 30.43
C ARG A 211 12.42 -11.32 29.01
N HIS A 212 11.36 -11.34 28.20
CA HIS A 212 11.38 -11.71 26.78
C HIS A 212 12.09 -10.65 25.90
N ARG A 213 13.21 -10.09 26.39
CA ARG A 213 13.97 -9.10 25.65
C ARG A 213 14.80 -9.81 24.59
N GLU A 214 14.80 -9.23 23.40
CA GLU A 214 15.71 -9.65 22.34
C GLU A 214 17.15 -9.39 22.77
N ILE A 215 17.98 -10.43 22.70
CA ILE A 215 19.41 -10.30 22.92
C ILE A 215 20.10 -9.85 21.63
N SER A 216 21.26 -9.20 21.75
CA SER A 216 22.04 -8.73 20.60
C SER A 216 22.75 -9.85 19.85
N GLY A 217 23.04 -10.97 20.53
CA GLY A 217 23.64 -12.16 19.95
C GLY A 217 22.64 -13.29 19.71
N VAL A 218 23.17 -14.45 19.31
CA VAL A 218 22.41 -15.70 19.16
C VAL A 218 22.81 -16.69 20.25
N HIS A 219 21.95 -17.66 20.54
CA HIS A 219 22.32 -18.72 21.49
C HIS A 219 23.31 -19.67 20.80
N PRO A 220 24.33 -20.18 21.52
CA PRO A 220 25.27 -21.16 20.96
C PRO A 220 24.58 -22.36 20.29
N SER A 221 23.53 -22.89 20.94
CA SER A 221 22.72 -23.99 20.39
C SER A 221 21.99 -23.68 19.08
N ARG A 222 21.75 -22.40 18.76
CA ARG A 222 21.23 -22.01 17.44
C ARG A 222 22.31 -22.08 16.37
N ILE A 223 23.52 -21.67 16.71
CA ILE A 223 24.66 -21.73 15.80
C ILE A 223 25.02 -23.19 15.53
N GLU A 224 25.09 -24.03 16.56
CA GLU A 224 25.28 -25.47 16.40
C GLU A 224 24.23 -26.08 15.47
N ALA A 225 22.96 -25.69 15.60
CA ALA A 225 21.90 -26.14 14.70
C ALA A 225 22.08 -25.65 13.25
N VAL A 226 22.52 -24.40 13.05
CA VAL A 226 22.84 -23.85 11.72
C VAL A 226 24.04 -24.58 11.10
N VAL A 227 25.07 -24.84 11.89
CA VAL A 227 26.29 -25.54 11.45
C VAL A 227 25.99 -27.01 11.14
N ALA A 228 25.20 -27.69 11.98
CA ALA A 228 24.79 -29.08 11.75
C ALA A 228 23.94 -29.24 10.49
N GLN A 229 23.19 -28.21 10.07
CA GLN A 229 22.49 -28.21 8.79
C GLN A 229 23.44 -28.16 7.58
N LEU A 230 24.68 -27.68 7.75
CA LEU A 230 25.69 -27.59 6.68
C LEU A 230 26.59 -28.84 6.63
N GLY A 231 26.94 -29.41 7.78
CA GLY A 231 27.84 -30.56 7.93
C GLY A 231 27.27 -31.91 7.48
N THR A 232 26.26 -31.93 6.61
CA THR A 232 25.83 -33.15 5.88
C THR A 232 26.58 -33.31 4.55
N GLN A 233 27.62 -32.49 4.28
CA GLN A 233 28.33 -32.50 3.00
C GLN A 233 29.86 -32.74 3.01
N ASP A 234 30.62 -32.76 4.12
CA ASP A 234 32.00 -33.30 4.13
C ASP A 234 32.59 -33.48 5.55
N GLU A 235 33.37 -34.54 5.79
CA GLU A 235 33.92 -34.94 7.10
C GLU A 235 35.20 -34.19 7.53
N ARG A 236 35.59 -33.09 6.87
CA ARG A 236 36.79 -32.29 7.22
C ARG A 236 36.53 -31.13 8.21
N ASP A 237 35.35 -31.12 8.82
CA ASP A 237 34.70 -29.88 9.24
C ASP A 237 34.87 -29.45 10.71
N GLU A 238 35.32 -30.28 11.65
CA GLU A 238 35.14 -29.96 13.09
C GLU A 238 35.90 -28.70 13.56
N ALA A 239 37.14 -28.50 13.13
CA ALA A 239 37.94 -27.31 13.49
C ALA A 239 37.43 -26.02 12.80
N GLU A 240 36.92 -26.16 11.57
CA GLU A 240 36.33 -25.06 10.81
C GLU A 240 34.96 -24.69 11.39
N GLN A 241 34.15 -25.67 11.78
CA GLN A 241 32.89 -25.50 12.50
C GLN A 241 33.07 -24.76 13.83
N VAL A 242 34.12 -25.09 14.61
CA VAL A 242 34.43 -24.38 15.86
C VAL A 242 34.87 -22.93 15.59
N ARG A 243 35.65 -22.69 14.53
CA ARG A 243 36.06 -21.34 14.10
C ARG A 243 34.84 -20.51 13.65
N LEU A 244 33.97 -21.09 12.84
CA LEU A 244 32.72 -20.48 12.36
C LEU A 244 31.77 -20.16 13.50
N ALA A 245 31.61 -21.08 14.46
CA ALA A 245 30.77 -20.86 15.62
C ALA A 245 31.27 -19.69 16.50
N ARG A 246 32.59 -19.55 16.65
CA ARG A 246 33.18 -18.40 17.35
C ARG A 246 32.92 -17.08 16.63
N LEU A 247 33.01 -17.06 15.30
CA LEU A 247 32.76 -15.85 14.51
C LEU A 247 31.28 -15.41 14.61
N MET A 248 30.34 -16.36 14.55
CA MET A 248 28.90 -16.10 14.63
C MET A 248 28.41 -15.73 16.04
N CYS A 249 29.14 -16.13 17.08
CA CYS A 249 28.87 -15.77 18.47
C CYS A 249 29.31 -14.35 18.83
N GLN A 250 30.13 -13.68 18.01
CA GLN A 250 30.62 -12.34 18.34
C GLN A 250 29.48 -11.33 18.30
N PRO A 251 29.21 -10.60 19.41
CA PRO A 251 28.23 -9.53 19.38
C PRO A 251 28.68 -8.47 18.36
N PRO A 252 27.74 -7.80 17.68
CA PRO A 252 28.08 -6.70 16.79
C PRO A 252 28.91 -5.67 17.55
N ALA A 253 29.92 -5.09 16.88
CA ALA A 253 30.80 -4.09 17.47
C ALA A 253 29.96 -3.06 18.25
N PRO A 254 30.34 -2.74 19.51
CA PRO A 254 29.56 -1.85 20.33
C PRO A 254 29.39 -0.52 19.60
N ARG A 255 28.15 -0.03 19.53
CA ARG A 255 27.90 1.33 19.03
C ARG A 255 28.77 2.27 19.85
N ALA A 256 29.56 3.11 19.17
CA ALA A 256 30.27 4.22 19.81
C ALA A 256 29.27 4.93 20.74
N SER A 257 29.56 4.95 22.04
CA SER A 257 28.68 5.55 23.02
C SER A 257 28.53 7.02 22.67
N ARG A 258 27.36 7.41 22.15
CA ARG A 258 26.98 8.82 22.17
C ARG A 258 26.96 9.22 23.63
N ALA A 259 27.89 10.10 24.01
CA ALA A 259 27.93 10.71 25.33
C ALA A 259 26.51 11.18 25.67
N ARG A 260 25.92 10.62 26.73
CA ARG A 260 24.67 11.17 27.27
C ARG A 260 25.05 12.54 27.81
N HIS A 261 24.66 13.60 27.10
CA HIS A 261 24.58 14.92 27.68
C HIS A 261 23.49 14.87 28.76
N THR A 262 23.88 14.54 29.98
CA THR A 262 23.09 14.87 31.17
C THR A 262 23.35 16.34 31.43
N THR A 263 22.51 17.21 30.87
CA THR A 263 22.41 18.60 31.32
C THR A 263 21.97 18.57 32.78
N GLY A 264 22.88 18.96 33.67
CA GLY A 264 22.64 19.05 35.11
C GLY A 264 21.54 20.06 35.40
N GLY A 265 20.46 19.59 36.00
CA GLY A 265 19.53 20.44 36.74
C GLY A 265 20.20 20.85 38.05
N GLN A 266 20.67 22.09 38.13
CA GLN A 266 20.99 22.72 39.41
C GLN A 266 19.68 23.09 40.10
N HIS A 267 19.44 22.46 41.25
CA HIS A 267 18.50 22.97 42.24
C HIS A 267 19.05 24.27 42.85
N ARG A 268 18.26 25.33 42.76
CA ARG A 268 18.12 26.37 43.79
C ARG A 268 16.65 26.71 43.93
#